data_AF-A0A965XA06-F1
#
_entry.id   AF-A0A965XA06-F1
#
_cell.length_a   1.000
_cell.length_b   1.000
_cell.length_c   1.000
_cell.angle_alpha   90.00
_cell.angle_beta   90.00
_cell.angle_gamma   90.00
#
_symmetry.space_group_name_H-M   'P 1'
#
loop_
_entity.id
_entity.type
_entity.pdbx_description
1 polymer ?
#
loop_
_entity_poly.entity_id
_entity_poly.type
_entity_poly.pdbx_seq_one_letter_code
_entity_poly.pdbx_strand_id
1 'polypeptide(L)'
;MKRINYLFLLLGTFLLGGCSESVEETITYKVNEPVFMSADLFRKSVRVTDVPQKINKQGKIAFFQGYMYISEPEKGIHIIDNRNPAKPNVIGFIELLGNADMAIKDNILYADSYIDLVWFDVSSPAQPRLLGRKEEVFPTSVPSIDNNFVCDYEKSMDRNNGIVIGWVVKERTEKYMRERSYWWWWRGGMLEDSAPMANSAYTGGAKGAVGQTGSMSRFAIYKNNLYTVLNNQLGIFNIENPTPVKSSEDFYVGWNVETIFSYKDYMYMGTPTGMLIYSVADPLKPERMASITHILGCDPVVVENDVAYVTIHSGNFCGQNSNQLLIYNVKDPKQPKHIVSYEMKNPKGLGIDNGTLFLCDEGLKVFNASNPLTIMDPANLLAHDKGMDGFDLIAYEKTLMMIAADGIYQYDYTDLKNIKPLSKISIGN
;
A
#
# COMPACT_ATOMS: atom_id res chain seq x y z
N MET A 1 0.80 -90.05 4.57
CA MET A 1 0.89 -88.76 3.84
C MET A 1 -0.12 -87.79 4.46
N LYS A 2 0.28 -87.00 5.45
CA LYS A 2 -0.62 -86.06 6.15
C LYS A 2 0.13 -84.75 6.44
N ARG A 3 -0.43 -83.70 5.84
CA ARG A 3 -0.67 -82.34 6.35
C ARG A 3 0.48 -81.53 6.97
N ILE A 4 0.47 -80.25 6.55
CA ILE A 4 0.91 -79.03 7.25
C ILE A 4 2.37 -78.63 7.05
N ASN A 5 2.57 -77.60 6.20
CA ASN A 5 3.28 -76.36 6.57
C ASN A 5 3.20 -75.33 5.42
N TYR A 6 2.01 -74.75 5.19
CA TYR A 6 1.84 -73.50 4.41
C TYR A 6 1.99 -72.27 5.31
N LEU A 7 2.92 -72.30 6.28
CA LEU A 7 3.13 -71.23 7.26
C LEU A 7 4.48 -70.52 7.11
N PHE A 8 5.07 -70.54 5.90
CA PHE A 8 6.36 -69.89 5.64
C PHE A 8 6.37 -68.91 4.46
N LEU A 9 5.24 -68.70 3.78
CA LEU A 9 5.16 -67.75 2.65
C LEU A 9 4.28 -66.51 2.92
N LEU A 10 3.69 -66.38 4.12
CA LEU A 10 2.88 -65.23 4.51
C LEU A 10 3.51 -64.37 5.63
N LEU A 11 4.75 -64.69 6.02
CA LEU A 11 5.54 -63.90 6.97
C LEU A 11 6.67 -63.10 6.30
N GLY A 12 6.80 -63.17 4.97
CA GLY A 12 7.86 -62.49 4.21
C GLY A 12 7.46 -61.13 3.61
N THR A 13 6.20 -60.72 3.72
CA THR A 13 5.68 -59.48 3.10
C THR A 13 5.42 -58.34 4.09
N PHE A 14 5.69 -58.54 5.38
CA PHE A 14 5.52 -57.51 6.43
C PHE A 14 6.81 -56.80 6.87
N LEU A 15 7.95 -57.01 6.18
CA LEU A 15 9.24 -56.39 6.52
C LEU A 15 9.74 -55.34 5.50
N LEU A 16 8.89 -54.90 4.57
CA LEU A 16 9.16 -53.71 3.74
C LEU A 16 8.45 -52.47 4.31
N GLY A 17 8.40 -52.34 5.64
CA GLY A 17 8.25 -51.03 6.26
C GLY A 17 9.54 -50.27 6.00
N GLY A 18 9.56 -49.43 4.96
CA GLY A 18 10.72 -48.66 4.57
C GLY A 18 11.28 -47.90 5.78
N CYS A 19 12.55 -48.11 6.08
CA CYS A 19 13.30 -47.21 6.94
C CYS A 19 13.20 -45.81 6.35
N SER A 20 12.48 -44.90 7.00
CA SER A 20 12.70 -43.48 6.81
C SER A 20 14.06 -43.18 7.44
N GLU A 21 15.11 -43.25 6.63
CA GLU A 21 16.45 -42.83 7.06
C GLU A 21 16.40 -41.31 7.24
N SER A 22 16.09 -40.88 8.46
CA SER A 22 16.09 -39.47 8.84
C SER A 22 17.53 -39.05 9.07
N VAL A 23 18.09 -38.28 8.14
CA VAL A 23 19.42 -37.68 8.31
C VAL A 23 19.25 -36.38 9.09
N GLU A 24 19.91 -36.28 10.24
CA GLU A 24 19.99 -35.05 11.03
C GLU A 24 21.08 -34.16 10.40
N GLU A 25 20.67 -33.12 9.70
CA GLU A 25 21.56 -32.12 9.11
C GLU A 25 21.59 -30.88 10.02
N THR A 26 22.77 -30.34 10.30
CA THR A 26 22.89 -29.03 10.96
C THR A 26 23.00 -27.95 9.88
N ILE A 27 22.11 -26.98 9.90
CA ILE A 27 22.08 -25.89 8.92
C ILE A 27 22.31 -24.56 9.65
N THR A 28 23.21 -23.74 9.10
CA THR A 28 23.40 -22.36 9.53
C THR A 28 22.81 -21.42 8.48
N TYR A 29 21.94 -20.52 8.90
CA TYR A 29 21.27 -19.56 8.03
C TYR A 29 21.04 -18.21 8.71
N LYS A 30 20.77 -17.18 7.92
CA LYS A 30 20.42 -15.84 8.41
C LYS A 30 18.90 -15.68 8.47
N VAL A 31 18.41 -15.08 9.55
CA VAL A 31 16.99 -14.84 9.81
C VAL A 31 16.79 -13.45 10.40
N ASN A 32 15.68 -12.80 10.05
CA ASN A 32 15.22 -11.57 10.69
C ASN A 32 14.52 -11.90 12.00
N GLU A 33 15.17 -11.60 13.13
CA GLU A 33 14.50 -11.67 14.43
C GLU A 33 13.75 -10.37 14.73
N PRO A 34 12.51 -10.45 15.25
CA PRO A 34 11.75 -9.26 15.63
C PRO A 34 12.40 -8.51 16.79
N VAL A 35 12.40 -7.18 16.69
CA VAL A 35 12.71 -6.26 17.78
C VAL A 35 11.38 -5.83 18.42
N PHE A 36 11.27 -6.00 19.73
CA PHE A 36 10.04 -5.71 20.46
C PHE A 36 10.11 -4.41 21.26
N MET A 37 8.96 -3.76 21.37
CA MET A 37 8.67 -2.68 22.31
C MET A 37 7.45 -3.05 23.16
N SER A 38 7.45 -2.69 24.44
CA SER A 38 6.24 -2.86 25.26
C SER A 38 5.11 -1.97 24.72
N ALA A 39 3.86 -2.43 24.84
CA ALA A 39 2.71 -1.68 24.37
C ALA A 39 2.60 -0.29 25.03
N ASP A 40 2.91 -0.18 26.32
CA ASP A 40 2.93 1.09 27.05
C ASP A 40 3.96 2.07 26.49
N LEU A 41 5.19 1.62 26.24
CA LEU A 41 6.25 2.47 25.68
C LEU A 41 5.93 2.88 24.25
N PHE A 42 5.44 1.95 23.43
CA PHE A 42 5.02 2.21 22.06
C PHE A 42 3.94 3.30 21.99
N ARG A 43 2.89 3.19 22.79
CA ARG A 43 1.77 4.13 22.76
C ARG A 43 2.13 5.50 23.34
N LYS A 44 3.06 5.56 24.31
CA LYS A 44 3.61 6.80 24.87
C LYS A 44 4.67 7.46 23.98
N SER A 45 5.13 6.80 22.91
CA SER A 45 6.14 7.37 22.01
C SER A 45 5.61 8.48 21.11
N VAL A 46 4.28 8.60 20.94
CA VAL A 46 3.67 9.56 20.02
C VAL A 46 3.88 10.99 20.48
N ARG A 47 4.50 11.82 19.64
CA ARG A 47 4.77 13.23 19.93
C ARG A 47 4.69 14.08 18.68
N VAL A 48 4.22 15.32 18.82
CA VAL A 48 4.27 16.32 17.75
C VAL A 48 5.34 17.34 18.10
N THR A 49 6.19 17.66 17.12
CA THR A 49 7.33 18.56 17.29
C THR A 49 7.36 19.57 16.15
N ASP A 50 7.85 20.77 16.44
CA ASP A 50 8.13 21.84 15.47
C ASP A 50 9.58 21.81 14.98
N VAL A 51 10.31 20.73 15.30
CA VAL A 51 11.70 20.51 14.88
C VAL A 51 11.67 19.76 13.54
N PRO A 52 12.11 20.38 12.43
CA PRO A 52 12.15 19.71 11.14
C PRO A 52 13.08 18.49 11.19
N GLN A 53 12.61 17.38 10.64
CA GLN A 53 13.43 16.18 10.44
C GLN A 53 13.78 16.02 8.97
N LYS A 54 14.95 15.42 8.72
CA LYS A 54 15.35 15.05 7.36
C LYS A 54 14.51 13.86 6.91
N ILE A 55 13.98 13.94 5.69
CA ILE A 55 13.25 12.82 5.05
C ILE A 55 14.29 11.86 4.48
N ASN A 56 14.34 10.63 4.98
CA ASN A 56 15.36 9.65 4.56
C ASN A 56 14.79 8.53 3.68
N LYS A 57 13.51 8.22 3.85
CA LYS A 57 12.81 7.19 3.10
C LYS A 57 11.49 7.78 2.60
N GLN A 58 11.12 7.43 1.39
CA GLN A 58 9.82 7.79 0.83
C GLN A 58 8.69 7.06 1.55
N GLY A 59 7.51 7.68 1.56
CA GLY A 59 6.29 7.10 2.11
C GLY A 59 5.05 7.76 1.52
N LYS A 60 3.88 7.36 2.03
CA LYS A 60 2.61 7.88 1.54
C LYS A 60 2.47 9.36 1.93
N ILE A 61 1.80 10.13 1.08
CA ILE A 61 1.58 11.56 1.28
C ILE A 61 0.09 11.82 1.44
N ALA A 62 -0.25 12.73 2.34
CA ALA A 62 -1.56 13.36 2.40
C ALA A 62 -1.39 14.88 2.23
N PHE A 63 -2.22 15.50 1.39
CA PHE A 63 -2.26 16.95 1.20
C PHE A 63 -3.51 17.55 1.85
N PHE A 64 -3.33 18.63 2.61
CA PHE A 64 -4.45 19.33 3.25
C PHE A 64 -4.15 20.82 3.45
N GLN A 65 -5.00 21.69 2.91
CA GLN A 65 -4.93 23.15 3.10
C GLN A 65 -3.54 23.77 2.83
N GLY A 66 -2.84 23.30 1.79
CA GLY A 66 -1.50 23.79 1.47
C GLY A 66 -0.36 23.11 2.24
N TYR A 67 -0.64 22.08 3.03
CA TYR A 67 0.37 21.32 3.76
C TYR A 67 0.46 19.88 3.24
N MET A 68 1.66 19.32 3.28
CA MET A 68 1.92 17.90 3.03
C MET A 68 2.31 17.20 4.31
N TYR A 69 1.74 16.01 4.50
CA TYR A 69 2.11 15.04 5.52
C TYR A 69 2.75 13.85 4.82
N ILE A 70 4.01 13.56 5.10
CA ILE A 70 4.73 12.46 4.45
C ILE A 70 5.10 11.42 5.49
N SER A 71 4.61 10.21 5.31
CA SER A 71 4.96 9.06 6.15
C SER A 71 6.43 8.66 5.94
N GLU A 72 7.11 8.33 7.04
CA GLU A 72 8.37 7.58 7.10
C GLU A 72 8.15 6.45 8.12
N PRO A 73 7.73 5.24 7.69
CA PRO A 73 7.10 4.25 8.58
C PRO A 73 7.84 3.85 9.84
N GLU A 74 9.18 3.90 9.83
CA GLU A 74 9.99 3.54 11.00
C GLU A 74 10.17 4.71 11.99
N LYS A 75 9.67 5.90 11.66
CA LYS A 75 9.84 7.12 12.46
C LYS A 75 8.53 7.86 12.74
N GLY A 76 7.76 8.18 11.71
CA GLY A 76 6.63 9.10 11.86
C GLY A 76 6.24 9.84 10.59
N ILE A 77 5.71 11.06 10.76
CA ILE A 77 5.13 11.86 9.67
C ILE A 77 5.83 13.22 9.61
N HIS A 78 6.43 13.54 8.47
CA HIS A 78 6.99 14.85 8.18
C HIS A 78 5.89 15.86 7.84
N ILE A 79 5.95 17.06 8.41
CA ILE A 79 5.01 18.15 8.15
C ILE A 79 5.70 19.19 7.28
N ILE A 80 5.13 19.46 6.11
CA ILE A 80 5.68 20.41 5.13
C ILE A 80 4.66 21.49 4.85
N ASP A 81 5.08 22.74 5.01
CA ASP A 81 4.37 23.89 4.47
C ASP A 81 4.62 23.96 2.96
N ASN A 82 3.57 23.71 2.19
CA ASN A 82 3.59 23.70 0.73
C ASN A 82 2.66 24.77 0.13
N ARG A 83 2.29 25.80 0.91
CA ARG A 83 1.44 26.89 0.43
C ARG A 83 2.10 27.71 -0.69
N ASN A 84 3.44 27.64 -0.78
CA ASN A 84 4.20 28.04 -1.94
C ASN A 84 4.97 26.81 -2.49
N PRO A 85 4.43 26.10 -3.49
CA PRO A 85 5.07 24.90 -4.04
C PRO A 85 6.41 25.15 -4.74
N ALA A 86 6.74 26.40 -5.08
CA ALA A 86 8.08 26.75 -5.58
C ALA A 86 9.13 26.85 -4.45
N LYS A 87 8.69 26.92 -3.19
CA LYS A 87 9.55 27.01 -2.01
C LYS A 87 8.93 26.27 -0.80
N PRO A 88 8.77 24.94 -0.88
CA PRO A 88 8.28 24.14 0.23
C PRO A 88 9.24 24.21 1.42
N ASN A 89 8.71 24.08 2.64
CA ASN A 89 9.53 24.07 3.85
C ASN A 89 9.08 22.95 4.80
N VAL A 90 10.03 22.11 5.25
CA VAL A 90 9.77 21.15 6.33
C VAL A 90 9.72 21.93 7.64
N ILE A 91 8.60 21.86 8.35
CA ILE A 91 8.31 22.72 9.51
C ILE A 91 8.10 21.96 10.82
N GLY A 92 7.97 20.63 10.77
CA GLY A 92 7.73 19.84 11.96
C GLY A 92 7.66 18.35 11.66
N PHE A 93 7.41 17.59 12.71
CA PHE A 93 7.40 16.13 12.66
C PHE A 93 6.46 15.55 13.72
N ILE A 94 5.69 14.53 13.34
CA ILE A 94 4.91 13.70 14.24
C ILE A 94 5.67 12.39 14.44
N GLU A 95 6.25 12.16 15.61
CA GLU A 95 6.74 10.84 16.01
C GLU A 95 5.55 9.88 16.08
N LEU A 96 5.49 8.93 15.14
CA LEU A 96 4.41 7.95 15.03
C LEU A 96 4.93 6.67 14.38
N LEU A 97 5.51 5.80 15.22
CA LEU A 97 6.07 4.53 14.76
C LEU A 97 5.03 3.68 14.04
N GLY A 98 5.45 3.12 12.91
CA GLY A 98 4.65 2.24 12.07
C GLY A 98 3.63 2.95 11.18
N ASN A 99 3.69 4.27 11.03
CA ASN A 99 2.76 4.96 10.15
C ASN A 99 3.09 4.73 8.68
N ALA A 100 2.18 4.10 7.95
CA ALA A 100 2.23 3.97 6.50
C ALA A 100 1.05 4.67 5.82
N ASP A 101 -0.16 4.53 6.36
CA ASP A 101 -1.39 5.06 5.77
C ASP A 101 -1.92 6.27 6.52
N MET A 102 -2.52 7.18 5.76
CA MET A 102 -3.10 8.41 6.27
C MET A 102 -4.38 8.73 5.51
N ALA A 103 -5.33 9.42 6.16
CA ALA A 103 -6.48 10.05 5.53
C ALA A 103 -6.95 11.26 6.32
N ILE A 104 -7.42 12.30 5.64
CA ILE A 104 -7.83 13.55 6.29
C ILE A 104 -9.27 13.88 5.93
N LYS A 105 -10.12 14.13 6.93
CA LYS A 105 -11.47 14.68 6.75
C LYS A 105 -11.84 15.60 7.90
N ASP A 106 -12.45 16.73 7.57
CA ASP A 106 -12.99 17.70 8.53
C ASP A 106 -11.96 18.13 9.59
N ASN A 107 -10.74 18.43 9.12
CA ASN A 107 -9.59 18.77 9.96
C ASN A 107 -9.10 17.65 10.88
N ILE A 108 -9.46 16.39 10.65
CA ILE A 108 -8.90 15.26 11.38
C ILE A 108 -8.03 14.41 10.46
N LEU A 109 -6.75 14.24 10.82
CA LEU A 109 -5.83 13.29 10.20
C LEU A 109 -5.92 11.95 10.92
N TYR A 110 -6.39 10.92 10.23
CA TYR A 110 -6.39 9.53 10.64
C TYR A 110 -5.15 8.85 10.08
N ALA A 111 -4.46 8.07 10.90
CA ALA A 111 -3.19 7.45 10.57
C ALA A 111 -3.07 6.08 11.24
N ASP A 112 -2.48 5.11 10.58
CA ASP A 112 -2.06 3.87 11.25
C ASP A 112 -0.78 4.11 12.09
N SER A 113 -0.57 3.23 13.07
CA SER A 113 0.63 3.15 13.89
C SER A 113 0.83 1.68 14.23
N TYR A 114 1.44 0.94 13.29
CA TYR A 114 1.47 -0.52 13.27
C TYR A 114 0.09 -1.15 13.51
N ILE A 115 -0.15 -1.57 14.75
CA ILE A 115 -1.35 -2.30 15.17
C ILE A 115 -2.52 -1.38 15.54
N ASP A 116 -2.29 -0.08 15.68
CA ASP A 116 -3.26 0.87 16.20
C ASP A 116 -3.71 1.87 15.13
N LEU A 117 -4.91 2.42 15.28
CA LEU A 117 -5.40 3.59 14.54
C LEU A 117 -5.27 4.83 15.42
N VAL A 118 -4.64 5.89 14.93
CA VAL A 118 -4.36 7.13 15.66
C VAL A 118 -4.94 8.31 14.88
N TRP A 119 -5.41 9.34 15.58
CA TRP A 119 -5.94 10.52 14.91
C TRP A 119 -5.55 11.83 15.59
N PHE A 120 -5.37 12.85 14.75
CA PHE A 120 -4.88 14.18 15.11
C PHE A 120 -5.85 15.24 14.60
N ASP A 121 -6.08 16.26 15.42
CA ASP A 121 -6.68 17.51 15.00
C ASP A 121 -5.64 18.30 14.21
N VAL A 122 -5.95 18.60 12.96
CA VAL A 122 -5.14 19.37 12.00
C VAL A 122 -5.85 20.65 11.58
N SER A 123 -6.73 21.22 12.42
CA SER A 123 -7.33 22.54 12.18
C SER A 123 -6.27 23.64 12.10
N SER A 124 -5.12 23.43 12.74
CA SER A 124 -3.86 24.12 12.48
C SER A 124 -2.91 23.11 11.83
N PRO A 125 -2.84 23.04 10.48
CA PRO A 125 -2.09 21.98 9.80
C PRO A 125 -0.59 21.95 10.12
N ALA A 126 -0.02 23.11 10.49
CA ALA A 126 1.38 23.22 10.92
C ALA A 126 1.65 22.60 12.29
N GLN A 127 0.62 22.43 13.12
CA GLN A 127 0.74 21.97 14.51
C GLN A 127 -0.39 20.98 14.85
N PRO A 128 -0.31 19.74 14.33
CA PRO A 128 -1.26 18.69 14.66
C PRO A 128 -1.35 18.44 16.17
N ARG A 129 -2.54 18.12 16.66
CA ARG A 129 -2.76 17.78 18.07
C ARG A 129 -3.33 16.39 18.19
N LEU A 130 -2.64 15.49 18.89
CA LEU A 130 -3.10 14.14 19.15
C LEU A 130 -4.47 14.19 19.87
N LEU A 131 -5.47 13.54 19.27
CA LEU A 131 -6.82 13.46 19.82
C LEU A 131 -7.08 12.12 20.48
N GLY A 132 -6.58 11.04 19.89
CA GLY A 132 -6.79 9.70 20.44
C GLY A 132 -6.17 8.59 19.61
N ARG A 133 -6.37 7.39 20.13
CA ARG A 133 -5.87 6.13 19.59
C ARG A 133 -6.92 5.06 19.83
N LYS A 134 -7.07 4.16 18.88
CA LYS A 134 -7.82 2.92 18.99
C LYS A 134 -6.84 1.77 18.82
N GLU A 135 -6.74 0.96 19.85
CA GLU A 135 -5.75 -0.11 19.91
C GLU A 135 -6.19 -1.34 19.11
N GLU A 136 -5.22 -2.11 18.62
CA GLU A 136 -5.42 -3.43 17.99
C GLU A 136 -6.42 -3.42 16.82
N VAL A 137 -6.43 -2.32 16.06
CA VAL A 137 -7.22 -2.21 14.82
C VAL A 137 -6.60 -3.05 13.70
N PHE A 138 -5.27 -3.22 13.73
CA PHE A 138 -4.47 -3.88 12.71
C PHE A 138 -3.60 -5.00 13.33
N PRO A 139 -4.19 -6.02 13.97
CA PRO A 139 -3.49 -6.94 14.87
C PRO A 139 -2.47 -7.87 14.21
N THR A 140 -2.32 -7.84 12.89
CA THR A 140 -1.31 -8.60 12.13
C THR A 140 -0.22 -7.71 11.52
N SER A 141 -0.31 -6.39 11.71
CA SER A 141 0.65 -5.43 11.16
C SER A 141 2.03 -5.59 11.80
N VAL A 142 3.06 -5.63 10.96
CA VAL A 142 4.49 -5.72 11.31
C VAL A 142 5.32 -4.83 10.38
N PRO A 143 6.53 -4.40 10.78
CA PRO A 143 7.42 -3.60 9.93
C PRO A 143 7.88 -4.34 8.67
N SER A 144 8.27 -3.59 7.63
CA SER A 144 8.97 -4.11 6.44
C SER A 144 10.21 -4.89 6.79
N ILE A 145 10.52 -5.87 5.95
CA ILE A 145 11.86 -6.45 5.87
C ILE A 145 12.50 -6.01 4.57
N ASP A 146 13.53 -5.18 4.65
CA ASP A 146 14.25 -4.62 3.50
C ASP A 146 15.41 -5.55 3.04
N ASN A 147 15.27 -6.87 3.18
CA ASN A 147 16.28 -7.87 2.80
C ASN A 147 15.64 -9.21 2.40
N ASN A 148 16.46 -10.13 1.87
CA ASN A 148 15.99 -11.42 1.33
C ASN A 148 15.98 -12.56 2.37
N PHE A 149 16.14 -12.28 3.66
CA PHE A 149 16.10 -13.31 4.70
C PHE A 149 14.69 -13.51 5.21
N VAL A 150 14.35 -14.76 5.52
CA VAL A 150 13.08 -15.09 6.17
C VAL A 150 12.99 -14.44 7.55
N CYS A 151 11.78 -14.19 8.02
CA CYS A 151 11.54 -13.73 9.38
C CYS A 151 11.28 -14.91 10.32
N ASP A 152 11.59 -14.71 11.60
CA ASP A 152 11.11 -15.62 12.64
C ASP A 152 9.62 -15.35 12.90
N TYR A 153 8.77 -16.02 12.12
CA TYR A 153 7.31 -15.87 12.15
C TYR A 153 6.70 -16.28 13.50
N GLU A 154 7.16 -17.40 14.09
CA GLU A 154 6.63 -17.88 15.37
C GLU A 154 6.87 -16.81 16.46
N LYS A 155 8.06 -16.24 16.50
CA LYS A 155 8.40 -15.19 17.46
C LYS A 155 7.68 -13.87 17.16
N SER A 156 7.53 -13.47 15.90
CA SER A 156 6.88 -12.21 15.53
C SER A 156 5.38 -12.19 15.84
N MET A 157 4.74 -13.36 15.82
CA MET A 157 3.32 -13.53 16.13
C MET A 157 3.03 -13.65 17.62
N ASP A 158 4.04 -13.92 18.45
CA ASP A 158 3.87 -14.02 19.91
C ASP A 158 3.78 -12.63 20.56
N ARG A 159 2.53 -12.17 20.75
CA ARG A 159 2.20 -10.88 21.35
C ARG A 159 2.62 -10.74 22.82
N ASN A 160 2.98 -11.82 23.51
CA ASN A 160 3.52 -11.72 24.87
C ASN A 160 4.89 -11.02 24.89
N ASN A 161 5.62 -11.03 23.76
CA ASN A 161 6.91 -10.37 23.63
C ASN A 161 6.79 -8.85 23.42
N GLY A 162 5.59 -8.36 23.07
CA GLY A 162 5.31 -6.95 22.79
C GLY A 162 4.97 -6.68 21.32
N ILE A 163 5.09 -5.42 20.94
CA ILE A 163 4.82 -4.94 19.56
C ILE A 163 6.14 -5.01 18.78
N VAL A 164 6.10 -5.62 17.60
CA VAL A 164 7.25 -5.67 16.69
C VAL A 164 7.47 -4.29 16.08
N ILE A 165 8.63 -3.69 16.32
CA ILE A 165 9.00 -2.34 15.84
C ILE A 165 10.14 -2.36 14.82
N GLY A 166 10.74 -3.52 14.58
CA GLY A 166 11.80 -3.66 13.59
C GLY A 166 12.36 -5.08 13.55
N TRP A 167 13.45 -5.23 12.81
CA TRP A 167 14.08 -6.53 12.57
C TRP A 167 15.59 -6.42 12.75
N VAL A 168 16.20 -7.48 13.29
CA VAL A 168 17.65 -7.64 13.36
C VAL A 168 18.06 -8.95 12.70
N VAL A 169 18.98 -8.88 11.75
CA VAL A 169 19.52 -10.09 11.10
C VAL A 169 20.43 -10.81 12.07
N LYS A 170 20.14 -12.09 12.35
CA LYS A 170 21.00 -12.98 13.14
C LYS A 170 21.33 -14.25 12.38
N GLU A 171 22.46 -14.84 12.71
CA GLU A 171 22.81 -16.20 12.28
C GLU A 171 22.25 -17.20 13.29
N ARG A 172 21.52 -18.20 12.80
CA ARG A 172 21.02 -19.34 13.57
C ARG A 172 21.62 -20.63 13.05
N THR A 173 21.84 -21.56 13.98
CA THR A 173 22.26 -22.92 13.68
C THR A 173 21.25 -23.87 14.30
N GLU A 174 20.55 -24.62 13.47
CA GLU A 174 19.49 -25.54 13.89
C GLU A 174 19.72 -26.92 13.30
N LYS A 175 19.29 -27.94 14.04
CA LYS A 175 19.31 -29.34 13.61
C LYS A 175 17.99 -29.64 12.91
N TYR A 176 18.06 -30.01 11.64
CA TYR A 176 16.93 -30.33 10.78
C TYR A 176 16.92 -31.82 10.45
N MET A 177 15.77 -32.47 10.59
CA MET A 177 15.58 -33.86 10.18
C MET A 177 15.05 -33.88 8.74
N ARG A 178 15.86 -34.35 7.80
CA ARG A 178 15.43 -34.50 6.40
C ARG A 178 14.53 -35.72 6.27
N GLU A 179 13.24 -35.57 6.54
CA GLU A 179 12.24 -36.54 6.10
C GLU A 179 11.89 -36.32 4.63
N ARG A 180 11.65 -37.42 3.91
CA ARG A 180 11.41 -37.47 2.46
C ARG A 180 10.00 -36.92 2.14
N SER A 181 9.79 -35.61 2.31
CA SER A 181 8.51 -34.95 2.04
C SER A 181 8.71 -33.44 1.84
N TYR A 182 8.15 -32.94 0.73
CA TYR A 182 8.24 -31.58 0.19
C TYR A 182 7.69 -30.50 1.13
N TRP A 183 8.47 -29.90 2.03
CA TRP A 183 7.99 -28.71 2.77
C TRP A 183 9.09 -27.70 3.16
N TRP A 184 9.85 -27.19 2.18
CA TRP A 184 10.56 -25.89 2.32
C TRP A 184 9.61 -24.68 2.21
N TRP A 185 8.31 -24.91 1.99
CA TRP A 185 7.29 -23.88 1.77
C TRP A 185 6.38 -23.63 2.99
N TRP A 186 6.55 -24.34 4.12
CA TRP A 186 5.65 -24.22 5.30
C TRP A 186 6.31 -23.86 6.63
N ARG A 187 7.62 -23.59 6.64
CA ARG A 187 8.27 -22.81 7.72
C ARG A 187 8.82 -21.46 7.21
N GLY A 188 8.49 -21.11 5.97
CA GLY A 188 8.76 -19.82 5.31
C GLY A 188 7.45 -19.08 5.00
N GLY A 189 6.55 -19.03 5.98
CA GLY A 189 5.23 -18.42 5.84
C GLY A 189 5.33 -16.89 5.83
N MET A 190 5.08 -16.32 4.66
CA MET A 190 4.81 -14.91 4.40
C MET A 190 6.03 -13.96 4.43
N LEU A 191 6.86 -14.07 3.40
CA LEU A 191 7.44 -12.86 2.78
C LEU A 191 6.39 -12.09 1.94
N GLU A 192 5.17 -12.60 1.82
CA GLU A 192 4.09 -11.98 1.01
C GLU A 192 3.25 -10.93 1.77
N ASP A 193 3.17 -10.97 3.11
CA ASP A 193 2.28 -10.07 3.88
C ASP A 193 2.99 -8.84 4.49
N SER A 194 4.31 -8.76 4.40
CA SER A 194 5.12 -7.72 5.07
C SER A 194 5.79 -6.74 4.11
N ALA A 195 5.24 -6.54 2.90
CA ALA A 195 5.69 -5.47 2.02
C ALA A 195 4.88 -4.19 2.32
N PRO A 196 5.39 -3.23 3.12
CA PRO A 196 4.92 -1.86 3.01
C PRO A 196 5.45 -1.33 1.69
N MET A 197 4.62 -1.42 0.65
CA MET A 197 4.76 -0.53 -0.49
C MET A 197 4.37 0.87 -0.01
N ALA A 198 5.41 1.59 0.40
CA ALA A 198 5.43 2.99 0.74
C ALA A 198 5.04 3.83 -0.48
N ASN A 199 3.76 3.85 -0.88
CA ASN A 199 3.32 4.62 -2.03
C ASN A 199 2.05 5.42 -1.76
N SER A 200 2.10 6.66 -2.21
CA SER A 200 1.15 7.73 -2.00
C SER A 200 0.03 7.70 -3.05
N ALA A 201 -0.77 8.76 -3.07
CA ALA A 201 -2.16 8.55 -3.07
C ALA A 201 -2.95 9.85 -3.54
N TYR A 202 -3.85 9.82 -4.58
CA TYR A 202 -4.92 10.80 -5.04
C TYR A 202 -6.46 10.42 -4.86
N THR A 203 -7.30 11.23 -4.18
CA THR A 203 -8.76 11.05 -3.99
C THR A 203 -9.53 12.06 -4.82
N GLY A 204 -10.44 11.60 -5.67
CA GLY A 204 -11.30 12.43 -6.49
C GLY A 204 -12.64 12.76 -5.81
N GLY A 205 -12.88 14.04 -5.54
CA GLY A 205 -14.20 14.66 -5.64
C GLY A 205 -15.30 14.23 -4.65
N ALA A 206 -15.20 14.70 -3.41
CA ALA A 206 -16.39 15.02 -2.61
C ALA A 206 -16.27 16.46 -2.10
N LYS A 207 -17.31 17.28 -2.32
CA LYS A 207 -17.39 18.65 -1.78
C LYS A 207 -17.54 18.58 -0.26
N GLY A 208 -16.40 18.62 0.43
CA GLY A 208 -16.19 18.69 1.88
C GLY A 208 -14.69 18.88 2.14
N ALA A 209 -14.27 19.29 3.33
CA ALA A 209 -12.85 19.50 3.66
C ALA A 209 -12.11 18.16 3.87
N VAL A 210 -12.09 17.30 2.84
CA VAL A 210 -11.37 16.03 2.79
C VAL A 210 -9.99 16.30 2.19
N GLY A 211 -8.92 15.96 2.91
CA GLY A 211 -7.56 16.07 2.38
C GLY A 211 -7.27 14.96 1.37
N GLN A 212 -6.39 15.25 0.42
CA GLN A 212 -6.07 14.34 -0.65
C GLN A 212 -5.00 13.34 -0.22
N THR A 213 -5.43 12.08 -0.09
CA THR A 213 -4.61 10.86 -0.16
C THR A 213 -4.97 10.20 -1.49
N GLY A 214 -4.83 8.89 -1.68
CA GLY A 214 -5.31 8.07 -2.83
C GLY A 214 -4.46 7.01 -3.57
N SER A 215 -4.19 7.03 -4.89
CA SER A 215 -3.41 6.03 -5.71
C SER A 215 -2.98 4.69 -5.03
N MET A 216 -2.11 4.68 -4.01
CA MET A 216 -1.66 3.47 -3.29
C MET A 216 -2.03 3.40 -1.78
N SER A 217 -2.96 4.24 -1.32
CA SER A 217 -3.52 4.26 0.05
C SER A 217 -4.40 3.05 0.30
N ARG A 218 -4.33 2.52 1.52
CA ARG A 218 -5.26 1.50 2.04
C ARG A 218 -6.34 2.12 2.93
N PHE A 219 -6.32 3.44 3.09
CA PHE A 219 -7.35 4.23 3.73
C PHE A 219 -8.15 4.99 2.67
N ALA A 220 -9.47 4.85 2.71
CA ALA A 220 -10.37 5.62 1.86
C ALA A 220 -11.50 6.21 2.69
N ILE A 221 -11.96 7.39 2.30
CA ILE A 221 -13.07 8.07 2.97
C ILE A 221 -14.24 8.18 1.98
N TYR A 222 -15.40 7.70 2.42
CA TYR A 222 -16.66 7.90 1.70
C TYR A 222 -17.75 8.33 2.68
N LYS A 223 -18.34 9.50 2.44
CA LYS A 223 -19.22 10.20 3.38
C LYS A 223 -18.54 10.31 4.76
N ASN A 224 -19.21 9.90 5.83
CA ASN A 224 -18.69 9.91 7.20
C ASN A 224 -18.07 8.56 7.61
N ASN A 225 -17.50 7.81 6.68
CA ASN A 225 -16.88 6.52 6.97
C ASN A 225 -15.44 6.47 6.47
N LEU A 226 -14.53 6.10 7.36
CA LEU A 226 -13.18 5.69 7.06
C LEU A 226 -13.17 4.18 6.81
N TYR A 227 -12.71 3.80 5.63
CA TYR A 227 -12.48 2.43 5.23
C TYR A 227 -11.00 2.15 5.30
N THR A 228 -10.62 1.03 5.89
CA THR A 228 -9.24 0.59 6.02
C THR A 228 -9.12 -0.82 5.50
N VAL A 229 -8.13 -1.12 4.65
CA VAL A 229 -7.86 -2.50 4.24
C VAL A 229 -6.50 -2.98 4.70
N LEU A 230 -6.50 -4.14 5.35
CA LEU A 230 -5.29 -4.87 5.73
C LEU A 230 -5.57 -6.36 5.62
N ASN A 231 -4.65 -7.13 5.04
CA ASN A 231 -4.71 -8.59 4.94
C ASN A 231 -6.08 -9.11 4.46
N ASN A 232 -6.62 -8.49 3.40
CA ASN A 232 -7.93 -8.81 2.80
C ASN A 232 -9.16 -8.50 3.66
N GLN A 233 -8.98 -7.77 4.76
CA GLN A 233 -10.06 -7.35 5.63
C GLN A 233 -10.31 -5.86 5.45
N LEU A 234 -11.55 -5.51 5.08
CA LEU A 234 -12.04 -4.14 5.00
C LEU A 234 -12.74 -3.80 6.33
N GLY A 235 -12.08 -2.97 7.13
CA GLY A 235 -12.64 -2.37 8.33
C GLY A 235 -13.38 -1.06 8.01
N ILE A 236 -14.48 -0.80 8.72
CA ILE A 236 -15.31 0.40 8.53
C ILE A 236 -15.48 1.14 9.85
N PHE A 237 -15.13 2.42 9.85
CA PHE A 237 -15.22 3.29 11.02
C PHE A 237 -16.07 4.52 10.70
N ASN A 238 -17.11 4.78 11.48
CA ASN A 238 -17.83 6.04 11.45
C ASN A 238 -16.92 7.12 12.03
N ILE A 239 -16.81 8.21 11.27
CA ILE A 239 -15.99 9.40 11.54
C ILE A 239 -16.82 10.69 11.43
N GLU A 240 -18.12 10.60 11.76
CA GLU A 240 -18.98 11.80 11.89
C GLU A 240 -18.54 12.65 13.09
N ASN A 241 -18.12 11.98 14.16
CA ASN A 241 -17.44 12.60 15.29
C ASN A 241 -15.93 12.37 15.17
N PRO A 242 -15.09 13.23 15.77
CA PRO A 242 -13.63 13.12 15.66
C PRO A 242 -13.06 11.83 16.26
N THR A 243 -13.83 11.08 17.06
CA THR A 243 -13.44 9.76 17.58
C THR A 243 -14.01 8.66 16.67
N PRO A 244 -13.15 7.91 15.93
CA PRO A 244 -13.61 6.81 15.09
C PRO A 244 -14.31 5.69 15.84
N VAL A 245 -15.50 5.28 15.39
CA VAL A 245 -16.27 4.17 15.95
C VAL A 245 -16.36 3.03 14.94
N LYS A 246 -15.91 1.82 15.31
CA LYS A 246 -16.01 0.65 14.42
C LYS A 246 -17.49 0.36 14.20
N SER A 247 -17.92 0.37 12.95
CA SER A 247 -19.35 0.41 12.58
C SER A 247 -19.88 -0.91 12.05
N SER A 248 -19.00 -1.87 11.79
CA SER A 248 -19.33 -3.21 11.32
C SER A 248 -18.23 -4.21 11.72
N GLU A 249 -18.52 -5.50 11.56
CA GLU A 249 -17.46 -6.50 11.42
C GLU A 249 -16.62 -6.24 10.17
N ASP A 250 -15.43 -6.82 10.14
CA ASP A 250 -14.55 -6.68 8.98
C ASP A 250 -15.09 -7.51 7.81
N PHE A 251 -15.07 -6.92 6.62
CA PHE A 251 -15.51 -7.57 5.40
C PHE A 251 -14.32 -8.20 4.70
N TYR A 252 -14.39 -9.50 4.45
CA TYR A 252 -13.40 -10.16 3.61
C TYR A 252 -13.58 -9.74 2.15
N VAL A 253 -12.62 -8.99 1.62
CA VAL A 253 -12.63 -8.50 0.23
C VAL A 253 -11.80 -9.37 -0.72
N GLY A 254 -10.88 -10.18 -0.17
CA GLY A 254 -10.05 -11.16 -0.88
C GLY A 254 -8.93 -10.58 -1.76
N TRP A 255 -8.11 -11.46 -2.34
CA TRP A 255 -7.15 -11.20 -3.42
C TRP A 255 -5.94 -10.31 -3.14
N ASN A 256 -5.56 -10.14 -1.88
CA ASN A 256 -4.49 -9.24 -1.43
C ASN A 256 -4.70 -7.79 -1.88
N VAL A 257 -5.72 -7.12 -1.36
CA VAL A 257 -5.95 -5.70 -1.68
C VAL A 257 -4.79 -4.84 -1.18
N GLU A 258 -4.17 -4.10 -2.11
CA GLU A 258 -3.01 -3.25 -1.86
C GLU A 258 -3.38 -1.76 -1.83
N THR A 259 -4.44 -1.39 -2.56
CA THR A 259 -4.86 -0.01 -2.74
C THR A 259 -6.37 0.11 -2.72
N ILE A 260 -6.88 1.26 -2.26
CA ILE A 260 -8.31 1.61 -2.33
C ILE A 260 -8.43 3.00 -2.91
N PHE A 261 -9.22 3.11 -3.97
CA PHE A 261 -9.60 4.36 -4.60
C PHE A 261 -11.11 4.55 -4.50
N SER A 262 -11.54 5.64 -3.88
CA SER A 262 -12.95 6.00 -3.77
C SER A 262 -13.35 6.96 -4.88
N TYR A 263 -14.42 6.65 -5.61
CA TYR A 263 -14.99 7.53 -6.63
C TYR A 263 -16.50 7.39 -6.70
N LYS A 264 -17.21 8.51 -6.49
CA LYS A 264 -18.67 8.54 -6.31
C LYS A 264 -19.08 7.51 -5.25
N ASP A 265 -20.07 6.66 -5.54
CA ASP A 265 -20.60 5.63 -4.64
C ASP A 265 -19.88 4.27 -4.79
N TYR A 266 -18.65 4.27 -5.32
CA TYR A 266 -17.88 3.06 -5.59
C TYR A 266 -16.47 3.14 -5.03
N MET A 267 -15.95 1.96 -4.65
CA MET A 267 -14.56 1.74 -4.32
C MET A 267 -13.93 0.79 -5.32
N TYR A 268 -12.75 1.18 -5.81
CA TYR A 268 -11.92 0.43 -6.72
C TYR A 268 -10.69 -0.01 -5.94
N MET A 269 -10.49 -1.31 -5.83
CA MET A 269 -9.39 -1.87 -5.04
C MET A 269 -8.40 -2.55 -5.97
N GLY A 270 -7.16 -2.09 -5.94
CA GLY A 270 -6.06 -2.75 -6.64
C GLY A 270 -5.64 -4.01 -5.89
N THR A 271 -5.36 -5.07 -6.64
CA THR A 271 -4.87 -6.35 -6.14
C THR A 271 -3.75 -6.82 -7.06
N PRO A 272 -2.82 -7.68 -6.59
CA PRO A 272 -1.79 -8.28 -7.43
C PRO A 272 -2.32 -9.01 -8.66
N THR A 273 -3.62 -9.32 -8.75
CA THR A 273 -4.21 -10.12 -9.85
C THR A 273 -5.26 -9.37 -10.65
N GLY A 274 -5.52 -8.10 -10.35
CA GLY A 274 -6.69 -7.43 -10.90
C GLY A 274 -7.19 -6.24 -10.11
N MET A 275 -8.39 -5.81 -10.46
CA MET A 275 -9.14 -4.77 -9.76
C MET A 275 -10.48 -5.30 -9.28
N LEU A 276 -10.81 -5.03 -8.03
CA LEU A 276 -12.15 -5.26 -7.47
C LEU A 276 -12.95 -3.96 -7.50
N ILE A 277 -14.24 -4.06 -7.81
CA ILE A 277 -15.16 -2.92 -7.76
C ILE A 277 -16.25 -3.24 -6.74
N TYR A 278 -16.40 -2.39 -5.73
CA TYR A 278 -17.44 -2.46 -4.72
C TYR A 278 -18.34 -1.23 -4.78
N SER A 279 -19.64 -1.42 -4.63
CA SER A 279 -20.57 -0.35 -4.28
C SER A 279 -20.47 -0.07 -2.81
N VAL A 280 -20.37 1.20 -2.45
CA VAL A 280 -20.43 1.71 -1.06
C VAL A 280 -21.64 2.62 -0.85
N ALA A 281 -22.65 2.52 -1.73
CA ALA A 281 -23.88 3.31 -1.63
C ALA A 281 -24.57 3.17 -0.25
N ASP A 282 -24.62 1.95 0.28
CA ASP A 282 -24.79 1.67 1.71
C ASP A 282 -23.39 1.57 2.36
N PRO A 283 -22.97 2.57 3.15
CA PRO A 283 -21.60 2.61 3.67
C PRO A 283 -21.26 1.48 4.65
N LEU A 284 -22.25 0.82 5.24
CA LEU A 284 -22.04 -0.24 6.22
C LEU A 284 -22.18 -1.63 5.61
N LYS A 285 -22.57 -1.71 4.33
CA LYS A 285 -22.73 -2.97 3.60
C LYS A 285 -22.15 -2.84 2.19
N PRO A 286 -20.81 -2.83 2.04
CA PRO A 286 -20.20 -2.82 0.73
C PRO A 286 -20.61 -4.05 -0.09
N GLU A 287 -21.03 -3.83 -1.33
CA GLU A 287 -21.49 -4.90 -2.23
C GLU A 287 -20.52 -5.07 -3.41
N ARG A 288 -20.03 -6.28 -3.66
CA ARG A 288 -19.14 -6.54 -4.79
C ARG A 288 -19.91 -6.39 -6.10
N MET A 289 -19.45 -5.49 -6.96
CA MET A 289 -20.05 -5.22 -8.27
C MET A 289 -19.40 -6.06 -9.36
N ALA A 290 -18.06 -6.04 -9.43
CA ALA A 290 -17.29 -6.78 -10.40
C ALA A 290 -15.89 -7.11 -9.89
N SER A 291 -15.26 -8.08 -10.55
CA SER A 291 -13.83 -8.38 -10.43
C SER A 291 -13.27 -8.40 -11.84
N ILE A 292 -12.30 -7.53 -12.11
CA ILE A 292 -11.55 -7.54 -13.35
C ILE A 292 -10.26 -8.25 -13.07
N THR A 293 -10.12 -9.47 -13.58
CA THR A 293 -8.83 -10.14 -13.59
C THR A 293 -8.04 -9.64 -14.79
N HIS A 294 -6.86 -9.08 -14.54
CA HIS A 294 -5.87 -8.83 -15.57
C HIS A 294 -4.58 -9.59 -15.22
N ILE A 295 -3.58 -9.54 -16.11
CA ILE A 295 -2.27 -10.11 -15.80
C ILE A 295 -1.69 -9.32 -14.62
N LEU A 296 -1.10 -10.05 -13.66
CA LEU A 296 -0.85 -9.70 -12.25
C LEU A 296 -0.28 -8.29 -11.92
N GLY A 297 -1.05 -7.21 -11.72
CA GLY A 297 -0.47 -5.86 -11.51
C GLY A 297 -0.52 -5.35 -10.07
N CYS A 298 0.57 -4.77 -9.56
CA CYS A 298 0.61 -4.06 -8.27
C CYS A 298 0.47 -2.55 -8.49
N ASP A 299 -0.56 -2.20 -9.27
CA ASP A 299 -0.58 -0.99 -10.04
C ASP A 299 -1.73 -0.05 -9.62
N PRO A 300 -1.50 1.28 -9.64
CA PRO A 300 -2.51 2.25 -9.28
C PRO A 300 -3.70 2.23 -10.24
N VAL A 301 -4.88 2.46 -9.67
CA VAL A 301 -6.14 2.68 -10.40
C VAL A 301 -6.60 4.09 -10.13
N VAL A 302 -6.91 4.83 -11.19
CA VAL A 302 -7.63 6.11 -11.08
C VAL A 302 -8.87 6.10 -11.98
N VAL A 303 -9.94 6.74 -11.53
CA VAL A 303 -11.21 6.80 -12.27
C VAL A 303 -11.66 8.24 -12.41
N GLU A 304 -12.02 8.63 -13.64
CA GLU A 304 -12.67 9.90 -13.92
C GLU A 304 -13.72 9.71 -15.03
N ASN A 305 -14.90 10.31 -14.85
CA ASN A 305 -15.98 10.34 -15.84
C ASN A 305 -16.33 8.95 -16.42
N ASP A 306 -16.43 7.95 -15.53
CA ASP A 306 -16.77 6.57 -15.86
C ASP A 306 -15.71 5.84 -16.71
N VAL A 307 -14.48 6.35 -16.74
CA VAL A 307 -13.30 5.70 -17.33
C VAL A 307 -12.29 5.39 -16.23
N ALA A 308 -11.89 4.13 -16.12
CA ALA A 308 -10.83 3.68 -15.23
C ALA A 308 -9.54 3.48 -16.01
N TYR A 309 -8.45 4.00 -15.45
CA TYR A 309 -7.09 3.88 -15.95
C TYR A 309 -6.30 3.02 -14.97
N VAL A 310 -5.61 2.01 -15.49
CA VAL A 310 -4.88 1.03 -14.68
C VAL A 310 -3.52 0.82 -15.34
N THR A 311 -2.42 1.03 -14.61
CA THR A 311 -1.11 0.66 -15.15
C THR A 311 -0.84 -0.83 -14.92
N ILE A 312 0.14 -1.37 -15.63
CA ILE A 312 0.70 -2.69 -15.42
C ILE A 312 2.21 -2.53 -15.47
N HIS A 313 2.93 -2.93 -14.41
CA HIS A 313 4.38 -2.82 -14.30
C HIS A 313 5.09 -4.18 -14.20
N SER A 314 6.10 -4.42 -15.03
CA SER A 314 6.97 -5.61 -14.98
C SER A 314 8.16 -5.46 -14.02
N GLY A 315 8.66 -6.56 -13.46
CA GLY A 315 9.89 -6.55 -12.66
C GLY A 315 9.70 -6.21 -11.18
N ASN A 316 8.46 -6.22 -10.72
CA ASN A 316 8.10 -6.18 -9.30
C ASN A 316 7.92 -7.61 -8.75
N PHE A 317 7.69 -7.71 -7.44
CA PHE A 317 7.42 -8.99 -6.76
C PHE A 317 6.14 -9.69 -7.24
N CYS A 318 5.33 -9.01 -8.06
CA CYS A 318 4.03 -9.46 -8.55
C CYS A 318 4.15 -10.31 -9.84
N GLY A 319 5.37 -10.53 -10.35
CA GLY A 319 5.68 -11.57 -11.34
C GLY A 319 5.34 -11.22 -12.79
N GLN A 320 5.14 -9.94 -13.09
CA GLN A 320 4.78 -9.43 -14.42
C GLN A 320 5.93 -9.41 -15.42
N ASN A 321 5.58 -9.67 -16.69
CA ASN A 321 6.49 -9.57 -17.84
C ASN A 321 6.06 -8.51 -18.87
N SER A 322 5.03 -7.69 -18.58
CA SER A 322 4.53 -6.65 -19.48
C SER A 322 4.45 -5.29 -18.80
N ASN A 323 4.58 -4.21 -19.57
CA ASN A 323 4.36 -2.84 -19.13
C ASN A 323 3.23 -2.23 -19.96
N GLN A 324 2.11 -1.89 -19.34
CA GLN A 324 0.92 -1.43 -20.08
C GLN A 324 0.14 -0.33 -19.34
N LEU A 325 -0.65 0.44 -20.08
CA LEU A 325 -1.77 1.23 -19.57
C LEU A 325 -3.05 0.60 -20.10
N LEU A 326 -3.88 0.07 -19.20
CA LEU A 326 -5.19 -0.48 -19.51
C LEU A 326 -6.27 0.57 -19.23
N ILE A 327 -7.24 0.66 -20.14
CA ILE A 327 -8.36 1.57 -20.01
C ILE A 327 -9.66 0.78 -20.05
N TYR A 328 -10.53 1.03 -19.07
CA TYR A 328 -11.84 0.41 -18.95
C TYR A 328 -12.95 1.46 -18.89
N ASN A 329 -14.07 1.16 -19.56
CA ASN A 329 -15.34 1.82 -19.28
C ASN A 329 -15.95 1.18 -18.03
N VAL A 330 -16.22 1.99 -17.01
CA VAL A 330 -16.82 1.58 -15.74
C VAL A 330 -18.18 2.23 -15.50
N LYS A 331 -18.85 2.68 -16.56
CA LYS A 331 -20.20 3.27 -16.49
C LYS A 331 -21.23 2.28 -15.93
N ASP A 332 -21.11 1.02 -16.32
CA ASP A 332 -21.76 -0.08 -15.61
C ASP A 332 -20.71 -0.79 -14.75
N PRO A 333 -20.66 -0.53 -13.43
CA PRO A 333 -19.68 -1.13 -12.54
C PRO A 333 -19.87 -2.64 -12.35
N LYS A 334 -21.01 -3.22 -12.76
CA LYS A 334 -21.21 -4.68 -12.77
C LYS A 334 -20.63 -5.34 -14.02
N GLN A 335 -20.46 -4.58 -15.09
CA GLN A 335 -19.95 -5.06 -16.38
C GLN A 335 -18.93 -4.07 -16.96
N PRO A 336 -17.79 -3.87 -16.28
CA PRO A 336 -16.73 -3.02 -16.80
C PRO A 336 -16.23 -3.58 -18.14
N LYS A 337 -16.01 -2.70 -19.12
CA LYS A 337 -15.61 -3.07 -20.48
C LYS A 337 -14.23 -2.54 -20.79
N HIS A 338 -13.32 -3.42 -21.17
CA HIS A 338 -12.03 -3.01 -21.71
C HIS A 338 -12.24 -2.15 -22.96
N ILE A 339 -11.56 -1.00 -23.02
CA ILE A 339 -11.59 -0.09 -24.16
C ILE A 339 -10.35 -0.31 -25.03
N VAL A 340 -9.16 -0.17 -24.42
CA VAL A 340 -7.87 -0.23 -25.11
C VAL A 340 -6.75 -0.52 -24.12
N SER A 341 -5.65 -1.10 -24.63
CA SER A 341 -4.38 -1.24 -23.93
C SER A 341 -3.28 -0.55 -24.72
N TYR A 342 -2.43 0.21 -24.03
CA TYR A 342 -1.21 0.78 -24.60
C TYR A 342 0.02 0.12 -24.01
N GLU A 343 1.03 -0.12 -24.83
CA GLU A 343 2.34 -0.52 -24.34
C GLU A 343 3.05 0.66 -23.68
N MET A 344 3.69 0.39 -22.54
CA MET A 344 4.43 1.35 -21.74
C MET A 344 5.86 0.86 -21.54
N LYS A 345 6.75 1.68 -20.96
CA LYS A 345 8.15 1.30 -20.73
C LYS A 345 8.39 0.82 -19.32
N ASN A 346 7.91 1.57 -18.34
CA ASN A 346 8.12 1.39 -16.91
C ASN A 346 7.05 2.19 -16.11
N PRO A 347 5.73 1.93 -16.32
CA PRO A 347 4.69 2.70 -15.67
C PRO A 347 4.63 2.34 -14.18
N LYS A 348 4.50 3.32 -13.27
CA LYS A 348 4.44 3.07 -11.81
C LYS A 348 3.40 3.90 -11.09
N GLY A 349 3.28 5.16 -11.48
CA GLY A 349 2.42 6.17 -10.84
C GLY A 349 1.38 6.70 -11.81
N LEU A 350 0.18 6.98 -11.32
CA LEU A 350 -0.96 7.37 -12.14
C LEU A 350 -1.82 8.42 -11.43
N GLY A 351 -2.25 9.42 -12.18
CA GLY A 351 -3.13 10.49 -11.69
C GLY A 351 -3.96 11.07 -12.82
N ILE A 352 -5.17 11.52 -12.50
CA ILE A 352 -6.08 12.15 -13.46
C ILE A 352 -6.66 13.41 -12.83
N ASP A 353 -6.63 14.53 -13.56
CA ASP A 353 -7.33 15.77 -13.17
C ASP A 353 -7.97 16.42 -14.40
N ASN A 354 -9.29 16.36 -14.47
CA ASN A 354 -10.13 17.02 -15.48
C ASN A 354 -9.66 16.76 -16.91
N GLY A 355 -9.56 15.48 -17.28
CA GLY A 355 -9.13 15.02 -18.60
C GLY A 355 -7.62 15.12 -18.84
N THR A 356 -6.81 15.42 -17.81
CA THR A 356 -5.34 15.41 -17.89
C THR A 356 -4.80 14.19 -17.16
N LEU A 357 -4.16 13.28 -17.89
CA LEU A 357 -3.55 12.07 -17.33
C LEU A 357 -2.07 12.31 -17.06
N PHE A 358 -1.64 12.05 -15.84
CA PHE A 358 -0.25 12.11 -15.39
C PHE A 358 0.24 10.69 -15.15
N LEU A 359 1.45 10.40 -15.62
CA LEU A 359 1.99 9.05 -15.62
C LEU A 359 3.48 9.07 -15.27
N CYS A 360 3.87 8.27 -14.28
CA CYS A 360 5.29 7.99 -14.03
C CYS A 360 5.71 6.84 -14.95
N ASP A 361 6.35 7.16 -16.07
CA ASP A 361 6.83 6.20 -17.08
C ASP A 361 8.03 6.84 -17.80
N GLU A 362 9.25 6.43 -17.44
CA GLU A 362 10.51 7.09 -17.85
C GLU A 362 10.53 8.59 -17.50
N GLY A 363 10.26 8.91 -16.24
CA GLY A 363 9.99 10.26 -15.77
C GLY A 363 8.51 10.59 -15.74
N LEU A 364 8.19 11.88 -15.85
CA LEU A 364 6.82 12.37 -15.87
C LEU A 364 6.34 12.50 -17.32
N LYS A 365 5.29 11.76 -17.69
CA LYS A 365 4.54 11.98 -18.93
C LYS A 365 3.17 12.56 -18.58
N VAL A 366 2.74 13.57 -19.34
CA VAL A 366 1.42 14.21 -19.17
C VAL A 366 0.68 14.15 -20.49
N PHE A 367 -0.55 13.65 -20.47
CA PHE A 367 -1.37 13.44 -21.65
C PHE A 367 -2.74 14.12 -21.55
N ASN A 368 -3.27 14.53 -22.70
CA ASN A 368 -4.69 14.80 -22.84
C ASN A 368 -5.47 13.48 -22.96
N ALA A 369 -6.32 13.21 -21.98
CA ALA A 369 -7.09 11.98 -21.85
C ALA A 369 -8.55 12.11 -22.31
N SER A 370 -8.90 13.18 -23.04
CA SER A 370 -10.28 13.44 -23.49
C SER A 370 -10.88 12.33 -24.35
N ASN A 371 -10.04 11.60 -25.12
CA ASN A 371 -10.45 10.41 -25.86
C ASN A 371 -9.56 9.23 -25.47
N PRO A 372 -10.11 8.22 -24.78
CA PRO A 372 -9.32 7.09 -24.31
C PRO A 372 -8.66 6.27 -25.43
N LEU A 373 -9.17 6.31 -26.67
CA LEU A 373 -8.61 5.57 -27.80
C LEU A 373 -7.39 6.22 -28.45
N THR A 374 -7.07 7.47 -28.10
CA THR A 374 -5.99 8.24 -28.73
C THR A 374 -4.96 8.78 -27.73
N ILE A 375 -5.01 8.38 -26.46
CA ILE A 375 -4.18 9.02 -25.40
C ILE A 375 -2.69 9.01 -25.73
N MET A 376 -2.19 7.89 -26.26
CA MET A 376 -0.77 7.74 -26.61
C MET A 376 -0.38 8.32 -27.97
N ASP A 377 -1.31 9.00 -28.67
CA ASP A 377 -0.97 9.72 -29.89
C ASP A 377 0.00 10.88 -29.55
N PRO A 378 1.04 11.14 -30.35
CA PRO A 378 1.99 12.22 -30.09
C PRO A 378 1.35 13.60 -29.93
N ALA A 379 0.20 13.83 -30.57
CA ALA A 379 -0.56 15.08 -30.45
C ALA A 379 -1.20 15.28 -29.06
N ASN A 380 -1.37 14.21 -28.29
CA ASN A 380 -1.94 14.24 -26.95
C ASN A 380 -0.87 14.27 -25.85
N LEU A 381 0.42 14.09 -26.16
CA LEU A 381 1.51 14.26 -25.21
C LEU A 381 1.72 15.76 -24.93
N LEU A 382 1.36 16.20 -23.73
CA LEU A 382 1.43 17.59 -23.27
C LEU A 382 2.80 17.94 -22.68
N ALA A 383 3.41 17.01 -21.95
CA ALA A 383 4.75 17.17 -21.41
C ALA A 383 5.44 15.81 -21.21
N HIS A 384 6.76 15.80 -21.33
CA HIS A 384 7.61 14.68 -20.93
C HIS A 384 8.87 15.23 -20.25
N ASP A 385 8.91 15.16 -18.92
CA ASP A 385 10.09 15.48 -18.13
C ASP A 385 10.83 14.19 -17.75
N LYS A 386 12.15 14.16 -17.92
CA LYS A 386 12.99 12.96 -17.85
C LYS A 386 14.09 13.13 -16.81
N GLY A 387 14.72 12.01 -16.42
CA GLY A 387 15.90 12.02 -15.56
C GLY A 387 15.60 11.75 -14.08
N MET A 388 14.35 11.40 -13.77
CA MET A 388 13.96 10.84 -12.49
C MET A 388 13.04 9.63 -12.72
N ASP A 389 13.11 8.64 -11.83
CA ASP A 389 12.21 7.50 -11.82
C ASP A 389 11.09 7.75 -10.80
N GLY A 390 9.96 8.24 -11.30
CA GLY A 390 8.76 8.42 -10.49
C GLY A 390 8.16 7.08 -10.08
N PHE A 391 7.72 6.97 -8.83
CA PHE A 391 6.97 5.82 -8.31
C PHE A 391 5.48 6.10 -8.21
N ASP A 392 5.12 7.36 -7.94
CA ASP A 392 3.76 7.78 -7.73
C ASP A 392 3.61 9.30 -7.91
N LEU A 393 2.39 9.80 -8.07
CA LEU A 393 2.12 11.22 -8.21
C LEU A 393 0.74 11.64 -7.69
N ILE A 394 0.63 12.92 -7.35
CA ILE A 394 -0.60 13.53 -6.84
C ILE A 394 -0.81 14.86 -7.57
N ALA A 395 -1.96 15.03 -8.22
CA ALA A 395 -2.37 16.31 -8.78
C ALA A 395 -3.34 17.01 -7.81
N TYR A 396 -3.03 18.21 -7.34
CA TYR A 396 -3.91 18.96 -6.44
C TYR A 396 -3.84 20.45 -6.73
N GLU A 397 -4.98 21.12 -6.91
CA GLU A 397 -5.05 22.59 -7.11
C GLU A 397 -4.02 23.13 -8.12
N LYS A 398 -3.86 22.45 -9.27
CA LYS A 398 -2.90 22.84 -10.33
C LYS A 398 -1.42 22.72 -9.95
N THR A 399 -1.12 22.06 -8.84
CA THR A 399 0.21 21.59 -8.45
C THR A 399 0.29 20.07 -8.55
N LEU A 400 1.20 19.55 -9.36
CA LEU A 400 1.51 18.13 -9.44
C LEU A 400 2.71 17.84 -8.56
N MET A 401 2.62 16.83 -7.71
CA MET A 401 3.69 16.33 -6.85
C MET A 401 4.03 14.91 -7.27
N MET A 402 5.18 14.70 -7.88
CA MET A 402 5.67 13.38 -8.28
C MET A 402 6.74 12.89 -7.30
N ILE A 403 6.55 11.68 -6.78
CA ILE A 403 7.46 11.04 -5.83
C ILE A 403 8.45 10.19 -6.60
N ALA A 404 9.74 10.43 -6.38
CA ALA A 404 10.84 9.63 -6.90
C ALA A 404 11.81 9.28 -5.77
N ALA A 405 12.79 8.42 -6.07
CA ALA A 405 13.71 7.88 -5.07
C ALA A 405 14.50 8.95 -4.32
N ASP A 406 14.81 10.05 -5.00
CA ASP A 406 15.67 11.13 -4.52
C ASP A 406 14.89 12.39 -4.13
N GLY A 407 13.56 12.38 -4.24
CA GLY A 407 12.75 13.50 -3.81
C GLY A 407 11.35 13.57 -4.39
N ILE A 408 10.63 14.60 -3.96
CA ILE A 408 9.30 14.94 -4.47
C ILE A 408 9.45 16.15 -5.39
N TYR A 409 9.19 15.93 -6.67
CA TYR A 409 9.24 16.92 -7.73
C TYR A 409 7.88 17.59 -7.85
N GLN A 410 7.86 18.92 -7.79
CA GLN A 410 6.63 19.70 -7.89
C GLN A 410 6.55 20.42 -9.22
N TYR A 411 5.38 20.45 -9.83
CA TYR A 411 5.12 21.10 -11.12
C TYR A 411 3.84 21.94 -11.06
N ASP A 412 3.87 23.10 -11.72
CA ASP A 412 2.67 23.88 -12.03
C ASP A 412 2.10 23.37 -13.35
N TYR A 413 0.84 22.95 -13.32
CA TYR A 413 0.09 22.51 -14.50
C TYR A 413 -1.14 23.39 -14.76
N THR A 414 -1.16 24.63 -14.27
CA THR A 414 -2.22 25.61 -14.55
C THR A 414 -2.36 25.87 -16.05
N ASP A 415 -1.24 25.97 -16.77
CA ASP A 415 -1.21 26.01 -18.23
C ASP A 415 -0.67 24.68 -18.78
N LEU A 416 -1.59 23.85 -19.29
CA LEU A 416 -1.25 22.54 -19.85
C LEU A 416 -0.35 22.60 -21.10
N LYS A 417 -0.20 23.76 -21.74
CA LYS A 417 0.74 23.96 -22.85
C LYS A 417 2.15 24.31 -22.36
N ASN A 418 2.29 24.59 -21.07
CA ASN A 418 3.52 25.08 -20.47
C ASN A 418 3.60 24.63 -19.00
N ILE A 419 3.66 23.31 -18.81
CA ILE A 419 3.86 22.70 -17.49
C ILE A 419 5.29 23.01 -17.03
N LYS A 420 5.43 23.54 -15.81
CA LYS A 420 6.71 24.05 -15.30
C LYS A 420 7.14 23.34 -14.03
N PRO A 421 8.42 22.95 -13.89
CA PRO A 421 8.94 22.53 -12.59
C PRO A 421 8.93 23.73 -11.62
N LEU A 422 8.59 23.45 -10.37
CA LEU A 422 8.49 24.43 -9.28
C LEU A 422 9.60 24.23 -8.25
N SER A 423 9.72 23.02 -7.70
CA SER A 423 10.70 22.69 -6.68
C SER A 423 10.95 21.19 -6.58
N LYS A 424 11.97 20.82 -5.82
CA LYS A 424 12.24 19.45 -5.39
C LYS A 424 12.43 19.41 -3.88
N ILE A 425 11.69 18.55 -3.19
CA ILE A 425 11.90 18.24 -1.78
C ILE A 425 12.78 17.00 -1.72
N SER A 426 14.02 17.13 -1.27
CA SER A 426 14.98 16.03 -1.27
C SER A 426 14.59 14.92 -0.30
N ILE A 427 14.76 13.67 -0.73
CA ILE A 427 14.66 12.46 0.09
C ILE A 427 16.02 11.78 0.09
N GLY A 428 16.51 11.36 1.25
CA GLY A 428 17.82 10.74 1.38
C GLY A 428 18.95 11.74 1.45
N ASN A 429 20.18 11.28 1.19
CA ASN A 429 21.41 12.06 1.38
C ASN A 429 21.72 13.06 0.27
#